data_AF-A0A6S6VSV4-F1
#
_entry.id   AF-A0A6S6VSV4-F1
#
_cell.length_a   1.000
_cell.length_b   1.000
_cell.length_c   1.000
_cell.angle_alpha   90.00
_cell.angle_beta   90.00
_cell.angle_gamma   90.00
#
_symmetry.space_group_name_H-M   'P 1'
#
loop_
_entity.id
_entity.type
_entity.pdbx_description
1 polymer ?
#
loop_
_entity_poly.entity_id
_entity_poly.type
_entity_poly.pdbx_seq_one_letter_code
_entity_poly.pdbx_strand_id
1 'polypeptide(L)'
;MSQSRTSAPVTPSSSHAPGGHNHQPLPAYLARHVNLGFNQDDISALLCAIDSSQVSPSSNTRLAHLPAELLLQILEYVPVDHVLDWRLVCRGFRDAIDGRVLFHHLHRTELIGYLGSRYSHPLAALDDEQYEKLHLLRARFDCIQGQAADVLAKSDTPVWSGKKALFRVDGSWLDEFRHISGAAARKGDIWDSDRLWMDVLNRLCLRSSDEVIGTLRWCIRLDHAVLDVDFSAQRLGSEVCFYMREGSIQINWKDTMVRFLKTERALRLMLEKVHILFLSNPAQPNTRHPLLTLYTQKRDSPFTYSHAEDCLRAIRRERLFATLNRSDRNDRTMAWNLRLLTPLFGRPSENHNTNLQPIEDEATSLLLLLRRAAALSPTQTHHLETLAANYRSMEDELHELDNAFGEFKAYMSLPGFQMNILLPAMISNADHVPRNPVAWSDELRVRIECHVERWQSQRRVVEQVRMLLAASNEAMAVPDDSFDELDSEF
;
A
#
# COMPACT_ATOMS: atom_id res chain seq x y z
N MET A 1 -15.10 13.78 80.23
CA MET A 1 -14.56 14.48 81.42
C MET A 1 -13.21 13.88 81.76
N SER A 2 -12.25 14.77 81.92
CA SER A 2 -10.84 14.62 82.26
C SER A 2 -10.54 13.58 83.35
N GLN A 3 -9.43 12.83 83.23
CA GLN A 3 -8.19 13.14 83.94
C GLN A 3 -7.03 12.25 83.50
N SER A 4 -5.92 12.93 83.26
CA SER A 4 -4.58 12.47 82.94
C SER A 4 -3.72 12.40 84.22
N ARG A 5 -2.71 11.51 84.24
CA ARG A 5 -1.38 11.63 84.91
C ARG A 5 -0.59 10.34 84.66
N THR A 6 0.36 10.28 83.71
CA THR A 6 1.80 10.64 83.77
C THR A 6 2.66 9.87 84.78
N SER A 7 3.57 9.02 84.26
CA SER A 7 5.00 9.05 84.58
C SER A 7 5.81 8.33 83.48
N ALA A 8 6.97 8.92 83.14
CA ALA A 8 7.85 8.68 82.00
C ALA A 8 9.06 7.79 82.39
N PRO A 9 10.22 7.78 81.68
CA PRO A 9 10.52 7.44 80.28
C PRO A 9 11.68 6.42 80.14
N VAL A 10 11.79 5.70 79.01
CA VAL A 10 13.08 5.18 78.51
C VAL A 10 13.08 5.23 76.97
N THR A 11 14.02 5.96 76.38
CA THR A 11 14.34 6.02 74.94
C THR A 11 15.59 5.15 74.66
N PRO A 12 16.02 4.97 73.39
CA PRO A 12 15.30 4.43 72.24
C PRO A 12 16.11 3.26 71.60
N SER A 13 15.48 2.35 70.88
CA SER A 13 16.20 1.56 69.87
C SER A 13 15.33 1.35 68.64
N SER A 14 15.80 1.89 67.52
CA SER A 14 15.20 1.88 66.21
C SER A 14 15.21 0.47 65.62
N SER A 15 14.02 -0.08 65.36
CA SER A 15 13.85 -1.29 64.56
C SER A 15 14.07 -0.96 63.08
N HIS A 16 15.23 -1.38 62.56
CA HIS A 16 15.53 -1.38 61.14
C HIS A 16 14.65 -2.38 60.38
N ALA A 17 14.08 -1.89 59.27
CA ALA A 17 13.39 -2.63 58.23
C ALA A 17 14.33 -3.61 57.49
N PRO A 18 13.80 -4.67 56.85
CA PRO A 18 14.60 -5.78 56.34
C PRO A 18 15.39 -5.41 55.08
N GLY A 19 16.70 -5.63 55.17
CA GLY A 19 17.59 -6.19 54.15
C GLY A 19 17.46 -5.68 52.72
N GLY A 20 18.24 -4.64 52.39
CA GLY A 20 18.55 -4.26 51.02
C GLY A 20 19.33 -5.35 50.27
N HIS A 21 18.90 -5.62 49.04
CA HIS A 21 19.65 -6.45 48.10
C HIS A 21 20.98 -5.76 47.75
N ASN A 22 22.07 -6.53 47.86
CA ASN A 22 23.41 -6.16 47.41
C ASN A 22 23.36 -5.63 45.97
N HIS A 23 23.72 -4.35 45.78
CA HIS A 23 24.02 -3.76 44.47
C HIS A 23 25.29 -4.40 43.90
N GLN A 24 25.15 -5.50 43.15
CA GLN A 24 26.17 -5.85 42.18
C GLN A 24 26.10 -4.84 41.03
N PRO A 25 27.22 -4.19 40.65
CA PRO A 25 27.25 -3.30 39.50
C PRO A 25 26.96 -4.12 38.23
N LEU A 26 26.02 -3.61 37.43
CA LEU A 26 25.63 -4.23 36.16
C LEU A 26 26.86 -4.44 35.26
N PRO A 27 26.94 -5.55 34.51
CA PRO A 27 27.97 -5.75 33.51
C PRO A 27 28.03 -4.55 32.53
N ALA A 28 29.24 -4.08 32.22
CA ALA A 28 29.44 -2.84 31.44
C ALA A 28 28.75 -2.85 30.06
N TYR A 29 28.48 -4.03 29.50
CA TYR A 29 27.74 -4.18 28.23
C TYR A 29 26.23 -3.92 28.38
N LEU A 30 25.66 -4.09 29.58
CA LEU A 30 24.25 -3.82 29.89
C LEU A 30 24.02 -2.41 30.45
N ALA A 31 25.06 -1.78 31.00
CA ALA A 31 25.00 -0.40 31.50
C ALA A 31 24.61 0.63 30.41
N ARG A 32 24.87 0.32 29.14
CA ARG A 32 24.49 1.18 27.99
C ARG A 32 22.99 1.20 27.68
N HIS A 33 22.21 0.30 28.27
CA HIS A 33 20.76 0.19 28.03
C HIS A 33 19.91 0.92 29.07
N VAL A 34 20.53 1.49 30.13
CA VAL A 34 19.85 2.27 31.17
C VAL A 34 19.27 3.58 30.61
N ASN A 35 19.86 4.15 29.56
CA ASN A 35 19.43 5.42 28.96
C ASN A 35 18.15 5.31 28.10
N LEU A 36 17.58 4.11 27.98
CA LEU A 36 16.31 3.87 27.30
C LEU A 36 15.10 3.78 28.24
N GLY A 37 15.27 4.13 29.53
CA GLY A 37 14.19 4.14 30.51
C GLY A 37 13.93 2.82 31.22
N PHE A 38 14.92 1.92 31.26
CA PHE A 38 14.88 0.68 32.05
C PHE A 38 15.38 0.94 33.47
N ASN A 39 14.63 0.52 34.49
CA ASN A 39 15.18 0.38 35.84
C ASN A 39 15.66 -1.07 36.10
N GLN A 40 16.39 -1.27 37.20
CA GLN A 40 16.96 -2.58 37.58
C GLN A 40 15.88 -3.64 37.88
N ASP A 41 14.67 -3.20 38.22
CA ASP A 41 13.52 -4.07 38.49
C ASP A 41 12.86 -4.57 37.19
N ASP A 42 12.88 -3.77 36.12
CA ASP A 42 12.30 -4.14 34.82
C ASP A 42 13.11 -5.24 34.12
N ILE A 43 14.44 -5.20 34.27
CA ILE A 43 15.36 -6.21 33.71
C ILE A 43 15.30 -7.51 34.53
N SER A 44 15.21 -7.41 35.87
CA SER A 44 15.05 -8.59 36.72
C SER A 44 13.68 -9.25 36.54
N ALA A 45 12.61 -8.49 36.28
CA ALA A 45 11.28 -9.04 35.95
C ALA A 45 11.27 -9.78 34.61
N LEU A 46 12.01 -9.30 33.60
CA LEU A 46 12.18 -10.00 32.32
C LEU A 46 12.93 -11.33 32.51
N LEU A 47 14.02 -11.32 33.27
CA LEU A 47 14.79 -12.53 33.59
C LEU A 47 13.97 -13.53 34.43
N CYS A 48 13.25 -13.06 35.45
CA CYS A 48 12.36 -13.88 36.26
C CYS A 48 11.20 -14.47 35.46
N ALA A 49 10.64 -13.75 34.48
CA ALA A 49 9.60 -14.29 33.60
C ALA A 49 10.13 -15.36 32.65
N ILE A 50 11.36 -15.18 32.16
CA ILE A 50 12.09 -16.18 31.36
C ILE A 50 12.41 -17.41 32.20
N ASP A 51 12.91 -17.23 33.43
CA ASP A 51 13.23 -18.34 34.34
C ASP A 51 11.97 -19.06 34.85
N SER A 52 10.88 -18.33 35.09
CA SER A 52 9.59 -18.92 35.48
C SER A 52 8.96 -19.75 34.37
N SER A 53 9.23 -19.42 33.11
CA SER A 53 8.83 -20.24 31.96
C SER A 53 9.65 -21.55 31.83
N GLN A 54 10.71 -21.71 32.64
CA GLN A 54 11.63 -22.86 32.60
C GLN A 54 11.42 -23.90 33.72
N VAL A 55 10.49 -23.70 34.67
CA VAL A 55 10.34 -24.57 35.86
C VAL A 55 9.40 -25.78 35.65
N SER A 56 9.09 -26.18 34.42
CA SER A 56 8.35 -27.43 34.15
C SER A 56 9.25 -28.48 33.50
N PRO A 57 9.82 -29.43 34.26
CA PRO A 57 10.77 -30.42 33.76
C PRO A 57 10.14 -31.56 32.92
N SER A 58 8.85 -31.50 32.58
CA SER A 58 8.11 -32.61 31.97
C SER A 58 7.67 -32.44 30.51
N SER A 59 8.06 -31.36 29.82
CA SER A 59 7.77 -31.21 28.38
C SER A 59 9.05 -31.18 27.54
N ASN A 60 9.22 -32.20 26.69
CA ASN A 60 10.31 -32.37 25.72
C ASN A 60 10.25 -31.36 24.55
N THR A 61 9.57 -30.23 24.72
CA THR A 61 9.50 -29.14 23.75
C THR A 61 10.15 -27.90 24.35
N ARG A 62 11.45 -28.00 24.67
CA ARG A 62 12.26 -26.82 24.94
C ARG A 62 12.43 -26.08 23.61
N LEU A 63 11.64 -25.03 23.41
CA LEU A 63 11.97 -23.99 22.42
C LEU A 63 13.44 -23.62 22.66
N ALA A 64 14.28 -23.76 21.62
CA ALA A 64 15.69 -23.43 21.72
C ALA A 64 15.84 -22.02 22.32
N HIS A 65 16.55 -21.91 23.46
CA HIS A 65 16.73 -20.64 24.15
C HIS A 65 17.60 -19.71 23.32
N LEU A 66 16.96 -18.84 22.55
CA LEU A 66 17.62 -17.76 21.83
C LEU A 66 17.89 -16.59 22.80
N PRO A 67 19.08 -15.95 22.73
CA PRO A 67 19.34 -14.69 23.40
C PRO A 67 18.26 -13.64 23.09
N ALA A 68 17.99 -12.77 24.07
CA ALA A 68 16.96 -11.74 23.94
C ALA A 68 17.22 -10.82 22.73
N GLU A 69 18.48 -10.53 22.42
CA GLU A 69 18.90 -9.74 21.27
C GLU A 69 18.48 -10.39 19.95
N LEU A 70 18.63 -11.72 19.83
CA LEU A 70 18.20 -12.46 18.64
C LEU A 70 16.67 -12.48 18.54
N LEU A 71 15.95 -12.61 19.66
CA LEU A 71 14.49 -12.52 19.66
C LEU A 71 14.00 -11.14 19.21
N LEU A 72 14.63 -10.07 19.70
CA LEU A 72 14.30 -8.70 19.26
C LEU A 72 14.64 -8.47 17.79
N GLN A 73 15.76 -9.01 17.31
CA GLN A 73 16.12 -8.97 15.90
C GLN A 73 15.12 -9.76 15.04
N ILE A 74 14.64 -10.92 15.50
CA ILE A 74 13.59 -11.67 14.81
C ILE A 74 12.30 -10.84 14.72
N LEU A 75 11.92 -10.14 15.79
CA LEU A 75 10.73 -9.26 15.80
C LEU A 75 10.81 -8.15 14.75
N GLU A 76 12.01 -7.67 14.39
CA GLU A 76 12.19 -6.68 13.31
C GLU A 76 11.77 -7.22 11.94
N TYR A 77 11.87 -8.53 11.72
CA TYR A 77 11.51 -9.19 10.45
C TYR A 77 10.13 -9.88 10.49
N VAL A 78 9.41 -9.81 11.62
CA VAL A 78 8.05 -10.33 11.69
C VAL A 78 7.16 -9.54 10.74
N PRO A 79 6.32 -10.21 9.92
CA PRO A 79 5.35 -9.52 9.07
C PRO A 79 4.45 -8.57 9.87
N VAL A 80 4.19 -7.41 9.28
CA VAL A 80 3.47 -6.29 9.89
C VAL A 80 2.08 -6.65 10.45
N ASP A 81 1.41 -7.61 9.83
CA ASP A 81 0.08 -8.10 10.18
C ASP A 81 0.09 -9.04 11.41
N HIS A 82 1.26 -9.56 11.79
CA HIS A 82 1.47 -10.42 12.96
C HIS A 82 2.20 -9.73 14.12
N VAL A 83 2.91 -8.62 13.89
CA VAL A 83 3.78 -7.99 14.90
C VAL A 83 3.05 -7.65 16.20
N LEU A 84 1.77 -7.24 16.14
CA LEU A 84 1.02 -6.87 17.34
C LEU A 84 0.66 -8.05 18.24
N ASP A 85 0.57 -9.27 17.71
CA ASP A 85 0.27 -10.46 18.52
C ASP A 85 1.41 -10.74 19.52
N TRP A 86 2.65 -10.40 19.13
CA TRP A 86 3.84 -10.55 19.97
C TRP A 86 3.86 -9.61 21.19
N ARG A 87 3.08 -8.51 21.17
CA ARG A 87 2.94 -7.61 22.34
C ARG A 87 2.27 -8.27 23.55
N LEU A 88 1.56 -9.38 23.33
CA LEU A 88 0.86 -10.12 24.37
C LEU A 88 1.76 -11.16 25.07
N VAL A 89 2.92 -11.48 24.50
CA VAL A 89 3.83 -12.51 25.02
C VAL A 89 4.47 -12.05 26.34
N CYS A 90 5.09 -10.87 26.34
CA CYS A 90 5.67 -10.29 27.55
C CYS A 90 5.80 -8.76 27.45
N ARG A 91 6.10 -8.10 28.58
CA ARG A 91 6.31 -6.64 28.63
C ARG A 91 7.52 -6.20 27.79
N GLY A 92 8.61 -6.97 27.80
CA GLY A 92 9.80 -6.65 26.99
C GLY A 92 9.52 -6.58 25.50
N PHE A 93 8.70 -7.49 24.96
CA PHE A 93 8.28 -7.44 23.56
C PHE A 93 7.37 -6.26 23.28
N ARG A 94 6.44 -5.95 24.20
CA ARG A 94 5.60 -4.76 24.08
C ARG A 94 6.44 -3.48 23.96
N ASP A 95 7.41 -3.30 24.85
CA ASP A 95 8.23 -2.09 24.90
C ASP A 95 9.18 -2.01 23.69
N ALA A 96 9.74 -3.15 23.25
CA ALA A 96 10.53 -3.21 22.03
C ALA A 96 9.70 -2.91 20.78
N ILE A 97 8.48 -3.45 20.70
CA ILE A 97 7.51 -3.18 19.64
C ILE A 97 7.15 -1.70 19.63
N ASP A 98 6.82 -1.08 20.75
CA ASP A 98 6.44 0.35 20.80
C ASP A 98 7.63 1.32 20.60
N GLY A 99 8.86 0.81 20.58
CA GLY A 99 10.10 1.58 20.38
C GLY A 99 10.88 1.17 19.14
N ARG A 100 11.97 0.42 19.36
CA ARG A 100 12.97 0.06 18.34
C ARG A 100 12.37 -0.69 17.15
N VAL A 101 11.48 -1.66 17.37
CA VAL A 101 10.91 -2.49 16.30
C VAL A 101 9.95 -1.66 15.44
N LEU A 102 9.07 -0.83 16.04
CA LEU A 102 8.22 0.09 15.26
C LEU A 102 9.04 1.09 14.45
N PHE A 103 10.17 1.55 15.00
CA PHE A 103 11.11 2.40 14.27
C PHE A 103 11.77 1.66 13.09
N HIS A 104 12.13 0.39 13.26
CA HIS A 104 12.62 -0.44 12.17
C HIS A 104 11.56 -0.63 11.06
N HIS A 105 10.28 -0.82 11.42
CA HIS A 105 9.20 -0.80 10.44
C HIS A 105 9.03 0.57 9.77
N LEU A 106 9.17 1.67 10.51
CA LEU A 106 9.06 3.03 9.97
C LEU A 106 10.03 3.28 8.81
N HIS A 107 11.27 2.77 8.91
CA HIS A 107 12.27 2.87 7.84
C HIS A 107 11.84 2.20 6.53
N ARG A 108 10.96 1.19 6.59
CA ARG A 108 10.40 0.47 5.43
C ARG A 108 9.06 1.05 4.97
N THR A 109 8.52 2.02 5.71
CA THR A 109 7.24 2.63 5.39
C THR A 109 7.38 3.57 4.18
N GLU A 110 6.41 3.50 3.28
CA GLU A 110 6.24 4.44 2.17
C GLU A 110 4.86 5.10 2.27
N LEU A 111 4.81 6.40 2.04
CA LEU A 111 3.58 7.15 1.85
C LEU A 111 3.29 7.26 0.36
N ILE A 112 2.07 6.97 -0.04
CA ILE A 112 1.64 6.99 -1.44
C ILE A 112 0.49 7.97 -1.58
N GLY A 113 0.72 9.09 -2.25
CA GLY A 113 -0.29 10.08 -2.60
C GLY A 113 -0.95 9.71 -3.92
N TYR A 114 -2.28 9.75 -3.97
CA TYR A 114 -3.07 9.44 -5.15
C TYR A 114 -3.73 10.70 -5.71
N LEU A 115 -3.40 11.03 -6.97
CA LEU A 115 -3.88 12.25 -7.61
C LEU A 115 -5.33 12.13 -8.11
N GLY A 116 -5.78 10.91 -8.40
CA GLY A 116 -7.14 10.62 -8.87
C GLY A 116 -7.18 9.68 -10.07
N SER A 117 -8.41 9.30 -10.43
CA SER A 117 -8.67 8.39 -11.55
C SER A 117 -8.22 8.97 -12.89
N ARG A 118 -7.85 8.08 -13.81
CA ARG A 118 -7.57 8.37 -15.23
C ARG A 118 -8.66 9.21 -15.89
N TYR A 119 -9.91 9.06 -15.46
CA TYR A 119 -11.05 9.76 -16.05
C TYR A 119 -11.37 11.11 -15.38
N SER A 120 -10.66 11.46 -14.30
CA SER A 120 -10.85 12.73 -13.61
C SER A 120 -10.08 13.85 -14.32
N HIS A 121 -10.66 15.03 -14.41
CA HIS A 121 -9.96 16.20 -14.97
C HIS A 121 -8.99 16.77 -13.91
N PRO A 122 -7.74 17.16 -14.26
CA PRO A 122 -7.12 17.21 -15.59
C PRO A 122 -6.45 15.91 -16.09
N LEU A 123 -6.39 14.85 -15.26
CA LEU A 123 -5.72 13.57 -15.59
C LEU A 123 -6.29 12.88 -16.85
N ALA A 124 -7.55 13.14 -17.19
CA ALA A 124 -8.19 12.65 -18.42
C ALA A 124 -7.50 13.13 -19.70
N ALA A 125 -6.82 14.28 -19.68
CA ALA A 125 -6.13 14.82 -20.83
C ALA A 125 -4.73 14.21 -21.06
N LEU A 126 -4.20 13.48 -20.09
CA LEU A 126 -2.91 12.81 -20.22
C LEU A 126 -3.01 11.61 -21.17
N ASP A 127 -1.91 11.25 -21.81
CA ASP A 127 -1.76 9.90 -22.34
C ASP A 127 -1.51 8.90 -21.19
N ASP A 128 -1.53 7.60 -21.51
CA ASP A 128 -1.40 6.57 -20.48
C ASP A 128 0.01 6.51 -19.87
N GLU A 129 1.05 6.91 -20.60
CA GLU A 129 2.41 6.94 -20.06
C GLU A 129 2.58 8.08 -19.05
N GLN A 130 2.08 9.26 -19.39
CA GLN A 130 2.04 10.42 -18.52
C GLN A 130 1.21 10.14 -17.27
N TYR A 131 0.05 9.49 -17.42
CA TYR A 131 -0.78 9.11 -16.28
C TYR A 131 -0.04 8.14 -15.34
N GLU A 132 0.56 7.08 -15.87
CA GLU A 132 1.31 6.11 -15.06
C GLU A 132 2.47 6.76 -14.28
N LYS A 133 3.16 7.74 -14.86
CA LYS A 133 4.22 8.51 -14.19
C LYS A 133 3.72 9.42 -13.07
N LEU A 134 2.50 9.96 -13.18
CA LEU A 134 2.00 11.01 -12.29
C LEU A 134 1.00 10.56 -11.23
N HIS A 135 0.11 9.61 -11.55
CA HIS A 135 -1.08 9.33 -10.74
C HIS A 135 -0.76 8.91 -9.29
N LEU A 136 0.45 8.41 -9.03
CA LEU A 136 0.95 8.07 -7.70
C LEU A 136 2.24 8.83 -7.36
N LEU A 137 2.17 9.62 -6.29
CA LEU A 137 3.33 10.25 -5.65
C LEU A 137 3.85 9.33 -4.56
N ARG A 138 5.14 8.99 -4.57
CA ARG A 138 5.77 8.16 -3.54
C ARG A 138 6.70 8.98 -2.66
N ALA A 139 6.60 8.80 -1.35
CA ALA A 139 7.48 9.41 -0.37
C ALA A 139 8.02 8.37 0.61
N ARG A 140 9.33 8.37 0.83
CA ARG A 140 10.03 7.39 1.67
C ARG A 140 10.54 8.04 2.95
N PHE A 141 10.65 7.25 4.01
CA PHE A 141 11.17 7.73 5.28
C PHE A 141 12.59 8.32 5.10
N ASP A 142 12.80 9.50 5.68
CA ASP A 142 14.07 10.22 5.65
C ASP A 142 14.67 10.27 7.06
N CYS A 143 14.01 10.94 8.01
CA CYS A 143 14.51 11.08 9.37
C CYS A 143 13.40 11.38 10.40
N ILE A 144 13.75 11.42 11.69
CA ILE A 144 12.88 11.91 12.76
C ILE A 144 13.21 13.38 13.06
N GLN A 145 12.20 14.25 13.01
CA GLN A 145 12.36 15.67 13.25
C GLN A 145 12.47 15.98 14.75
N GLY A 146 13.43 16.85 15.10
CA GLY A 146 13.80 17.17 16.49
C GLY A 146 15.22 16.73 16.85
N GLN A 147 15.95 16.11 15.92
CA GLN A 147 17.34 15.72 16.07
C GLN A 147 18.15 16.30 14.91
N ALA A 148 18.57 17.57 15.03
CA ALA A 148 19.65 18.06 14.19
C ALA A 148 20.91 17.23 14.50
N ALA A 149 21.71 16.91 13.48
CA ALA A 149 22.93 16.10 13.63
C ALA A 149 23.87 16.63 14.73
N ASP A 150 23.87 17.95 14.98
CA ASP A 150 24.66 18.61 16.03
C ASP A 150 24.14 18.38 17.47
N VAL A 151 22.89 17.92 17.64
CA VAL A 151 22.27 17.66 18.96
C VAL A 151 22.34 16.17 19.35
N LEU A 152 22.50 15.26 18.37
CA LEU A 152 22.66 13.81 18.63
C LEU A 152 23.87 13.50 19.50
N ALA A 153 24.93 14.30 19.43
CA ALA A 153 26.14 14.10 20.23
C ALA A 153 25.93 14.37 21.73
N LYS A 154 24.79 14.92 22.16
CA LYS A 154 24.54 15.33 23.56
C LYS A 154 23.22 14.84 24.17
N SER A 155 22.30 14.26 23.40
CA SER A 155 21.02 13.79 23.93
C SER A 155 21.06 12.31 24.27
N ASP A 156 20.81 11.97 25.53
CA ASP A 156 20.72 10.60 26.03
C ASP A 156 19.42 9.87 25.62
N THR A 157 18.63 10.49 24.74
CA THR A 157 17.33 9.98 24.28
C THR A 157 17.48 9.17 23.00
N PRO A 158 16.75 8.05 22.87
CA PRO A 158 16.82 7.24 21.65
C PRO A 158 16.38 8.03 20.42
N VAL A 159 16.93 7.67 19.26
CA VAL A 159 16.56 8.26 17.96
C VAL A 159 15.05 8.19 17.70
N TRP A 160 14.41 7.09 18.12
CA TRP A 160 12.95 6.88 18.00
C TRP A 160 12.10 7.55 19.09
N SER A 161 12.68 8.45 19.91
CA SER A 161 11.92 9.21 20.90
C SER A 161 11.08 10.33 20.27
N GLY A 162 11.53 10.90 19.15
CA GLY A 162 10.84 11.99 18.47
C GLY A 162 9.45 11.59 17.98
N LYS A 163 8.51 12.55 18.00
CA LYS A 163 7.10 12.32 17.63
C LYS A 163 6.83 12.47 16.13
N LYS A 164 7.66 13.23 15.43
CA LYS A 164 7.43 13.60 14.02
C LYS A 164 8.48 12.93 13.14
N ALA A 165 8.03 12.24 12.10
CA ALA A 165 8.89 11.67 11.07
C ALA A 165 8.75 12.46 9.78
N LEU A 166 9.87 12.68 9.09
CA LEU A 166 9.95 13.30 7.79
C LEU A 166 10.05 12.21 6.72
N PHE A 167 9.27 12.37 5.67
CA PHE A 167 9.29 11.56 4.47
C PHE A 167 9.65 12.48 3.29
N ARG A 168 10.49 11.99 2.38
CA ARG A 168 10.90 12.72 1.20
C ARG A 168 10.24 12.14 -0.04
N VAL A 169 9.63 13.02 -0.83
CA VAL A 169 9.03 12.72 -2.12
C VAL A 169 10.13 12.37 -3.12
N ASP A 170 9.85 11.41 -4.00
CA ASP A 170 10.76 11.06 -5.10
C ASP A 170 11.01 12.28 -6.00
N GLY A 171 12.29 12.62 -6.22
CA GLY A 171 12.69 13.73 -7.07
C GLY A 171 12.25 13.54 -8.53
N SER A 172 12.28 12.30 -9.03
CA SER A 172 11.86 11.99 -10.40
C SER A 172 10.38 12.34 -10.64
N TRP A 173 9.53 12.05 -9.66
CA TRP A 173 8.10 12.40 -9.71
C TRP A 173 7.90 13.92 -9.74
N LEU A 174 8.67 14.68 -8.93
CA LEU A 174 8.59 16.15 -8.91
C LEU A 174 8.99 16.76 -10.25
N ASP A 175 10.00 16.20 -10.90
CA ASP A 175 10.48 16.68 -12.19
C ASP A 175 9.47 16.36 -13.32
N GLU A 176 8.93 15.15 -13.35
CA GLU A 176 7.87 14.76 -14.29
C GLU A 176 6.60 15.60 -14.09
N PHE A 177 6.21 15.85 -12.84
CA PHE A 177 5.08 16.72 -12.53
C PHE A 177 5.30 18.13 -13.10
N ARG A 178 6.47 18.74 -12.87
CA ARG A 178 6.78 20.08 -13.42
C ARG A 178 6.76 20.12 -14.94
N HIS A 179 7.21 19.05 -15.58
CA HIS A 179 7.23 18.95 -17.03
C HIS A 179 5.81 18.90 -17.60
N ILE A 180 4.99 17.99 -17.09
CA ILE A 180 3.63 17.73 -17.59
C ILE A 180 2.66 18.87 -17.18
N SER A 181 2.84 19.48 -16.01
CA SER A 181 1.99 20.57 -15.53
C SER A 181 2.26 21.93 -16.20
N GLY A 182 3.28 22.02 -17.05
CA GLY A 182 3.73 23.24 -17.70
C GLY A 182 4.57 24.17 -16.80
N ALA A 183 4.82 23.82 -15.54
CA ALA A 183 5.62 24.63 -14.62
C ALA A 183 7.08 24.80 -15.09
N ALA A 184 7.67 23.75 -15.67
CA ALA A 184 9.04 23.78 -16.18
C ALA A 184 9.23 24.84 -17.28
N ALA A 185 8.26 25.00 -18.17
CA ALA A 185 8.30 26.01 -19.23
C ALA A 185 8.28 27.45 -18.69
N ARG A 186 7.74 27.65 -17.48
CA ARG A 186 7.70 28.94 -16.78
C ARG A 186 8.94 29.23 -15.94
N LYS A 187 9.93 28.32 -15.93
CA LYS A 187 11.07 28.33 -14.99
C LYS A 187 10.64 28.44 -13.52
N GLY A 188 9.45 27.94 -13.24
CA GLY A 188 8.79 28.07 -11.94
C GLY A 188 8.98 26.87 -11.03
N ASP A 189 8.52 26.99 -9.79
CA ASP A 189 8.39 25.85 -8.88
C ASP A 189 7.11 25.05 -9.21
N ILE A 190 6.83 23.99 -8.45
CA ILE A 190 5.63 23.15 -8.67
C ILE A 190 4.31 23.95 -8.59
N TRP A 191 4.32 25.10 -7.94
CA TRP A 191 3.15 25.98 -7.74
C TRP A 191 2.96 27.00 -8.87
N ASP A 192 3.88 27.06 -9.83
CA ASP A 192 3.74 27.84 -11.06
C ASP A 192 3.04 27.06 -12.19
N SER A 193 2.54 25.86 -11.86
CA SER A 193 1.71 25.02 -12.72
C SER A 193 0.40 25.70 -13.11
N ASP A 194 -0.26 25.20 -14.16
CA ASP A 194 -1.61 25.66 -14.48
C ASP A 194 -2.60 25.43 -13.32
N ARG A 195 -3.62 26.30 -13.24
CA ARG A 195 -4.60 26.31 -12.14
C ARG A 195 -5.23 24.93 -11.88
N LEU A 196 -5.48 24.15 -12.93
CA LEU A 196 -6.07 22.81 -12.82
C LEU A 196 -5.12 21.84 -12.09
N TRP A 197 -3.82 21.90 -12.38
CA TRP A 197 -2.80 21.09 -11.71
C TRP A 197 -2.57 21.56 -10.27
N MET A 198 -2.72 22.86 -10.01
CA MET A 198 -2.69 23.42 -8.67
C MET A 198 -3.80 22.85 -7.78
N ASP A 199 -5.00 22.67 -8.32
CA ASP A 199 -6.12 22.09 -7.58
C ASP A 199 -5.85 20.62 -7.20
N VAL A 200 -5.23 19.85 -8.11
CA VAL A 200 -4.78 18.47 -7.83
C VAL A 200 -3.69 18.44 -6.74
N LEU A 201 -2.72 19.36 -6.77
CA LEU A 201 -1.72 19.46 -5.70
C LEU A 201 -2.34 19.91 -4.37
N ASN A 202 -3.30 20.82 -4.40
CA ASN A 202 -4.01 21.30 -3.22
C ASN A 202 -4.82 20.18 -2.54
N ARG A 203 -5.37 19.25 -3.33
CA ARG A 203 -5.99 18.01 -2.81
C ARG A 203 -4.99 17.19 -2.01
N LEU A 204 -3.80 16.93 -2.54
CA LEU A 204 -2.75 16.19 -1.83
C LEU A 204 -2.27 16.92 -0.57
N CYS A 205 -2.18 18.25 -0.63
CA CYS A 205 -1.81 19.09 0.51
C CYS A 205 -2.93 19.31 1.52
N LEU A 206 -4.12 18.72 1.30
CA LEU A 206 -5.31 18.85 2.14
C LEU A 206 -5.80 20.28 2.33
N ARG A 207 -5.50 21.17 1.38
CA ARG A 207 -5.89 22.58 1.43
C ARG A 207 -7.34 22.81 0.98
N SER A 208 -7.91 21.86 0.24
CA SER A 208 -9.33 21.86 -0.12
C SER A 208 -10.15 20.96 0.81
N SER A 209 -11.21 21.55 1.38
CA SER A 209 -12.25 20.85 2.12
C SER A 209 -13.37 20.32 1.23
N ASP A 210 -13.31 20.58 -0.08
CA ASP A 210 -14.47 20.44 -0.97
C ASP A 210 -14.68 19.01 -1.48
N GLU A 211 -13.72 18.12 -1.24
CA GLU A 211 -13.91 16.72 -1.58
C GLU A 211 -14.79 15.99 -0.59
N VAL A 212 -15.52 15.03 -1.13
CA VAL A 212 -16.39 14.15 -0.39
C VAL A 212 -15.58 13.29 0.59
N ILE A 213 -16.04 13.22 1.83
CA ILE A 213 -15.46 12.37 2.89
C ILE A 213 -15.36 10.92 2.39
N GLY A 214 -14.26 10.25 2.70
CA GLY A 214 -14.02 8.86 2.26
C GLY A 214 -13.25 8.74 0.94
N THR A 215 -13.04 9.85 0.22
CA THR A 215 -12.18 9.92 -0.97
C THR A 215 -10.74 9.54 -0.61
N LEU A 216 -10.14 8.67 -1.42
CA LEU A 216 -8.75 8.27 -1.25
C LEU A 216 -7.79 9.38 -1.67
N ARG A 217 -6.83 9.70 -0.79
CA ARG A 217 -5.78 10.70 -1.03
C ARG A 217 -4.39 10.16 -0.73
N TRP A 218 -4.24 9.54 0.44
CA TRP A 218 -2.96 9.03 0.91
C TRP A 218 -3.10 7.63 1.46
N CYS A 219 -2.19 6.76 1.04
CA CYS A 219 -2.02 5.41 1.54
C CYS A 219 -0.70 5.30 2.29
N ILE A 220 -0.66 4.37 3.24
CA ILE A 220 0.57 3.88 3.85
C ILE A 220 0.83 2.49 3.30
N ARG A 221 2.04 2.26 2.81
CA ARG A 221 2.56 0.93 2.50
C ARG A 221 3.62 0.54 3.51
N LEU A 222 3.51 -0.67 4.04
CA LEU A 222 4.51 -1.29 4.89
C LEU A 222 4.53 -2.80 4.61
N ASP A 223 5.68 -3.31 4.16
CA ASP A 223 5.82 -4.66 3.64
C ASP A 223 4.76 -4.96 2.56
N HIS A 224 3.92 -5.98 2.74
CA HIS A 224 2.83 -6.34 1.82
C HIS A 224 1.51 -5.59 2.11
N ALA A 225 1.42 -4.89 3.23
CA ALA A 225 0.19 -4.23 3.67
C ALA A 225 0.08 -2.82 3.10
N VAL A 226 -1.11 -2.48 2.60
CA VAL A 226 -1.45 -1.12 2.15
C VAL A 226 -2.83 -0.74 2.67
N LEU A 227 -2.93 0.44 3.28
CA LEU A 227 -4.16 0.99 3.88
C LEU A 227 -4.20 2.52 3.74
N ASP A 228 -5.40 3.10 3.84
CA ASP A 228 -5.57 4.55 3.92
C ASP A 228 -4.94 5.14 5.18
N VAL A 229 -4.28 6.30 5.04
CA VAL A 229 -3.77 7.07 6.20
C VAL A 229 -4.95 7.55 7.05
N ASP A 230 -5.85 8.33 6.45
CA ASP A 230 -7.06 8.86 7.09
C ASP A 230 -8.07 9.30 6.01
N PHE A 231 -9.33 9.47 6.40
CA PHE A 231 -10.45 9.81 5.54
C PHE A 231 -10.91 11.28 5.69
N SER A 232 -10.45 11.96 6.73
CA SER A 232 -10.80 13.34 7.03
C SER A 232 -9.62 14.27 6.76
N ALA A 233 -9.80 15.24 5.87
CA ALA A 233 -8.80 16.27 5.57
C ALA A 233 -8.41 17.08 6.81
N GLN A 234 -9.37 17.37 7.69
CA GLN A 234 -9.14 18.14 8.91
C GLN A 234 -8.29 17.37 9.93
N ARG A 235 -8.61 16.09 10.15
CA ARG A 235 -7.80 15.23 11.04
C ARG A 235 -6.43 14.98 10.45
N LEU A 236 -6.37 14.62 9.16
CA LEU A 236 -5.12 14.39 8.47
C LEU A 236 -4.24 15.65 8.45
N GLY A 237 -4.80 16.85 8.29
CA GLY A 237 -4.05 18.12 8.34
C GLY A 237 -3.49 18.48 9.74
N SER A 238 -4.00 17.87 10.81
CA SER A 238 -3.43 17.99 12.16
C SER A 238 -2.34 16.96 12.47
N GLU A 239 -2.42 15.78 11.83
CA GLU A 239 -1.46 14.69 12.03
C GLU A 239 -0.29 14.76 11.02
N VAL A 240 -0.56 15.27 9.82
CA VAL A 240 0.31 15.29 8.65
C VAL A 240 0.42 16.70 8.05
N CYS A 241 1.65 17.17 7.88
CA CYS A 241 1.98 18.42 7.23
C CYS A 241 2.68 18.15 5.89
N PHE A 242 2.18 18.75 4.81
CA PHE A 242 2.74 18.59 3.47
C PHE A 242 3.50 19.85 3.05
N TYR A 243 4.80 19.72 2.87
CA TYR A 243 5.69 20.77 2.37
C TYR A 243 6.10 20.41 0.95
N MET A 244 5.13 20.40 0.02
CA MET A 244 5.37 19.94 -1.36
C MET A 244 6.45 20.75 -2.09
N ARG A 245 6.62 22.04 -1.77
CA ARG A 245 7.71 22.86 -2.33
C ARG A 245 9.09 22.28 -2.00
N GLU A 246 9.24 21.74 -0.80
CA GLU A 246 10.48 21.11 -0.31
C GLU A 246 10.52 19.61 -0.63
N GLY A 247 9.45 19.06 -1.22
CA GLY A 247 9.31 17.63 -1.43
C GLY A 247 9.30 16.84 -0.13
N SER A 248 8.76 17.41 0.96
CA SER A 248 8.80 16.77 2.28
C SER A 248 7.40 16.65 2.91
N ILE A 249 7.20 15.55 3.64
CA ILE A 249 5.95 15.22 4.33
C ILE A 249 6.27 14.87 5.77
N GLN A 250 5.64 15.56 6.71
CA GLN A 250 5.86 15.35 8.14
C GLN A 250 4.65 14.64 8.73
N ILE A 251 4.83 13.49 9.39
CA ILE A 251 3.73 12.73 10.03
C ILE A 251 3.98 12.57 11.54
N ASN A 252 2.90 12.50 12.33
CA ASN A 252 2.97 11.93 13.68
C ASN A 252 3.06 10.39 13.58
N TRP A 253 4.29 9.87 13.57
CA TRP A 253 4.53 8.50 13.09
C TRP A 253 4.09 7.42 14.07
N LYS A 254 4.21 7.61 15.39
CA LYS A 254 3.87 6.57 16.37
C LYS A 254 2.39 6.24 16.33
N ASP A 255 1.55 7.26 16.43
CA ASP A 255 0.09 7.10 16.42
C ASP A 255 -0.38 6.53 15.08
N THR A 256 0.20 7.04 13.99
CA THR A 256 -0.10 6.59 12.62
C THR A 256 0.25 5.11 12.44
N MET A 257 1.46 4.69 12.82
CA MET A 257 1.93 3.32 12.67
C MET A 257 1.15 2.36 13.58
N VAL A 258 0.89 2.71 14.85
CA VAL A 258 0.09 1.86 15.73
C VAL A 258 -1.34 1.67 15.20
N ARG A 259 -1.96 2.73 14.66
CA ARG A 259 -3.28 2.65 14.02
C ARG A 259 -3.25 1.77 12.78
N PHE A 260 -2.20 1.90 11.95
CA PHE A 260 -1.98 1.04 10.79
C PHE A 260 -1.90 -0.43 11.19
N LEU A 261 -1.00 -0.77 12.14
CA LEU A 261 -0.81 -2.14 12.63
C LEU A 261 -2.12 -2.75 13.19
N LYS A 262 -2.89 -1.98 13.96
CA LYS A 262 -4.18 -2.44 14.51
C LYS A 262 -5.18 -2.76 13.41
N THR A 263 -5.22 -1.91 12.39
CA THR A 263 -6.12 -2.06 11.25
C THR A 263 -5.74 -3.26 10.40
N GLU A 264 -4.45 -3.42 10.10
CA GLU A 264 -3.96 -4.54 9.30
C GLU A 264 -4.17 -5.88 10.02
N ARG A 265 -3.90 -5.93 11.33
CA ARG A 265 -4.23 -7.12 12.15
C ARG A 265 -5.72 -7.43 12.11
N ALA A 266 -6.59 -6.43 12.18
CA ALA A 266 -8.03 -6.65 12.07
C ALA A 266 -8.39 -7.23 10.70
N LEU A 267 -7.82 -6.70 9.61
CA LEU A 267 -8.02 -7.20 8.25
C LEU A 267 -7.56 -8.65 8.12
N ARG A 268 -6.34 -8.96 8.56
CA ARG A 268 -5.81 -10.33 8.60
C ARG A 268 -6.76 -11.27 9.33
N LEU A 269 -7.21 -10.91 10.53
CA LEU A 269 -8.14 -11.74 11.30
C LEU A 269 -9.49 -11.93 10.60
N MET A 270 -9.97 -10.93 9.84
CA MET A 270 -11.19 -11.07 9.04
C MET A 270 -10.99 -12.05 7.90
N LEU A 271 -9.87 -11.94 7.18
CA LEU A 271 -9.51 -12.85 6.09
C LEU A 271 -9.30 -14.28 6.61
N GLU A 272 -8.66 -14.45 7.76
CA GLU A 272 -8.38 -15.75 8.37
C GLU A 272 -9.58 -16.39 9.08
N LYS A 273 -10.40 -15.65 9.84
CA LYS A 273 -11.51 -16.25 10.61
C LYS A 273 -12.58 -16.85 9.72
N VAL A 274 -12.73 -16.36 8.50
CA VAL A 274 -13.59 -16.98 7.47
C VAL A 274 -12.95 -18.29 6.95
N HIS A 275 -11.62 -18.40 6.95
CA HIS A 275 -10.85 -19.60 6.60
C HIS A 275 -10.86 -20.65 7.74
N ILE A 276 -10.69 -20.17 8.98
CA ILE A 276 -10.94 -20.76 10.32
C ILE A 276 -12.00 -21.87 10.39
N LEU A 277 -13.22 -21.44 10.10
CA LEU A 277 -14.46 -22.18 10.35
C LEU A 277 -14.72 -23.28 9.33
N PHE A 278 -13.83 -23.49 8.35
CA PHE A 278 -13.98 -24.59 7.40
C PHE A 278 -13.46 -25.93 7.88
N LEU A 279 -12.73 -25.96 8.98
CA LEU A 279 -12.23 -27.20 9.58
C LEU A 279 -12.96 -27.58 10.87
N SER A 280 -13.94 -26.80 11.32
CA SER A 280 -14.68 -27.10 12.56
C SER A 280 -16.12 -26.55 12.50
N ASN A 281 -17.11 -27.45 12.54
CA ASN A 281 -18.53 -27.11 12.71
C ASN A 281 -19.03 -27.69 14.07
N PRO A 282 -20.19 -27.27 14.61
CA PRO A 282 -20.35 -26.09 15.47
C PRO A 282 -21.07 -26.40 16.81
N ALA A 283 -20.93 -25.55 17.83
CA ALA A 283 -21.88 -25.50 18.96
C ALA A 283 -21.95 -24.12 19.64
N GLN A 284 -23.08 -23.44 19.38
CA GLN A 284 -23.80 -22.37 20.08
C GLN A 284 -23.11 -21.10 20.69
N PRO A 285 -23.77 -19.92 20.59
CA PRO A 285 -23.29 -18.65 21.10
C PRO A 285 -23.98 -18.23 22.41
N ASN A 286 -23.24 -17.59 23.32
CA ASN A 286 -23.79 -16.57 24.22
C ASN A 286 -22.66 -15.86 24.99
N THR A 287 -22.39 -14.59 24.69
CA THR A 287 -22.22 -13.48 25.66
C THR A 287 -21.75 -12.19 24.99
N ARG A 288 -22.17 -11.07 25.58
CA ARG A 288 -22.21 -9.70 25.05
C ARG A 288 -20.86 -8.96 25.21
N HIS A 289 -20.34 -8.37 24.12
CA HIS A 289 -19.39 -7.24 24.14
C HIS A 289 -19.49 -6.46 22.80
N PRO A 290 -19.52 -5.11 22.78
CA PRO A 290 -19.75 -4.31 21.57
C PRO A 290 -18.59 -4.30 20.55
N LEU A 291 -17.52 -5.05 20.79
CA LEU A 291 -16.43 -5.30 19.83
C LEU A 291 -16.38 -6.76 19.33
N LEU A 292 -17.41 -7.57 19.62
CA LEU A 292 -17.45 -9.00 19.29
C LEU A 292 -18.69 -9.40 18.47
N THR A 293 -19.59 -8.48 18.15
CA THR A 293 -20.90 -8.80 17.53
C THR A 293 -20.94 -8.67 15.99
N LEU A 294 -19.85 -8.97 15.27
CA LEU A 294 -19.89 -9.05 13.80
C LEU A 294 -19.20 -10.24 13.15
N TYR A 295 -18.65 -11.21 13.90
CA TYR A 295 -17.90 -12.34 13.29
C TYR A 295 -18.45 -13.72 13.60
N THR A 296 -19.75 -13.90 13.41
CA THR A 296 -20.37 -15.23 13.32
C THR A 296 -21.46 -15.26 12.26
N GLN A 297 -21.09 -15.24 10.98
CA GLN A 297 -22.00 -15.71 9.92
C GLN A 297 -21.22 -16.31 8.74
N LYS A 298 -21.16 -17.64 8.79
CA LYS A 298 -21.27 -18.64 7.71
C LYS A 298 -20.62 -18.31 6.36
N ARG A 299 -19.72 -19.20 5.92
CA ARG A 299 -19.15 -19.28 4.57
C ARG A 299 -20.17 -19.59 3.45
N ASP A 300 -21.47 -19.63 3.78
CA ASP A 300 -22.57 -19.62 2.81
C ASP A 300 -23.15 -18.21 2.58
N SER A 301 -22.59 -17.15 3.18
CA SER A 301 -22.92 -15.80 2.77
C SER A 301 -22.34 -15.60 1.37
N PRO A 302 -23.14 -15.29 0.34
CA PRO A 302 -22.58 -14.85 -0.93
C PRO A 302 -21.62 -13.69 -0.66
N PHE A 303 -20.55 -13.53 -1.42
CA PHE A 303 -19.79 -12.28 -1.38
C PHE A 303 -20.44 -11.30 -2.34
N THR A 304 -20.43 -10.01 -1.99
CA THR A 304 -20.98 -9.00 -2.90
C THR A 304 -20.02 -8.77 -4.06
N TYR A 305 -18.71 -8.73 -3.76
CA TYR A 305 -17.66 -8.57 -4.77
C TYR A 305 -16.70 -9.77 -4.74
N SER A 306 -15.77 -9.77 -3.79
CA SER A 306 -14.89 -10.89 -3.49
C SER A 306 -14.61 -10.91 -1.99
N HIS A 307 -14.14 -12.03 -1.45
CA HIS A 307 -13.85 -12.15 -0.02
C HIS A 307 -12.89 -11.07 0.48
N ALA A 308 -11.75 -10.89 -0.20
CA ALA A 308 -10.74 -9.92 0.20
C ALA A 308 -11.25 -8.47 0.10
N GLU A 309 -12.01 -8.19 -0.95
CA GLU A 309 -12.55 -6.87 -1.25
C GLU A 309 -13.68 -6.49 -0.27
N ASP A 310 -14.60 -7.41 0.04
CA ASP A 310 -15.64 -7.21 1.04
C ASP A 310 -15.03 -6.97 2.44
N CYS A 311 -13.99 -7.73 2.81
CA CYS A 311 -13.27 -7.50 4.07
C CYS A 311 -12.60 -6.12 4.13
N LEU A 312 -11.94 -5.71 3.04
CA LEU A 312 -11.30 -4.40 2.95
C LEU A 312 -12.33 -3.26 3.01
N ARG A 313 -13.42 -3.36 2.25
CA ARG A 313 -14.53 -2.39 2.29
C ARG A 313 -15.13 -2.30 3.70
N ALA A 314 -15.34 -3.42 4.37
CA ALA A 314 -15.91 -3.44 5.71
C ALA A 314 -15.04 -2.67 6.72
N ILE A 315 -13.73 -2.90 6.71
CA ILE A 315 -12.78 -2.15 7.56
C ILE A 315 -12.75 -0.68 7.19
N ARG A 316 -12.72 -0.35 5.89
CA ARG A 316 -12.73 1.02 5.41
C ARG A 316 -13.98 1.76 5.91
N ARG A 317 -15.16 1.18 5.74
CA ARG A 317 -16.44 1.73 6.22
C ARG A 317 -16.43 1.89 7.73
N GLU A 318 -15.98 0.89 8.50
CA GLU A 318 -15.92 0.97 9.97
C GLU A 318 -15.02 2.12 10.44
N ARG A 319 -13.81 2.23 9.88
CA ARG A 319 -12.89 3.32 10.20
C ARG A 319 -13.49 4.67 9.83
N LEU A 320 -14.10 4.76 8.65
CA LEU A 320 -14.76 5.97 8.20
C LEU A 320 -15.87 6.39 9.17
N PHE A 321 -16.76 5.48 9.54
CA PHE A 321 -17.80 5.71 10.56
C PHE A 321 -17.22 6.19 11.89
N ALA A 322 -16.09 5.64 12.34
CA ALA A 322 -15.43 6.05 13.59
C ALA A 322 -14.83 7.46 13.53
N THR A 323 -14.57 7.99 12.32
CA THR A 323 -14.06 9.35 12.14
C THR A 323 -15.14 10.43 12.13
N LEU A 324 -16.40 10.07 11.92
CA LEU A 324 -17.50 11.02 11.80
C LEU A 324 -17.95 11.56 13.17
N ASN A 325 -18.10 12.87 13.26
CA ASN A 325 -18.65 13.56 14.43
C ASN A 325 -20.19 13.63 14.36
N ARG A 326 -20.86 12.95 15.29
CA ARG A 326 -22.33 12.92 15.34
C ARG A 326 -23.00 14.27 15.61
N SER A 327 -22.27 15.26 16.15
CA SER A 327 -22.81 16.60 16.36
C SER A 327 -22.84 17.45 15.09
N ASP A 328 -22.01 17.12 14.09
CA ASP A 328 -21.96 17.85 12.83
C ASP A 328 -23.06 17.39 11.86
N ARG A 329 -23.60 18.32 11.05
CA ARG A 329 -24.68 18.01 10.10
C ARG A 329 -24.15 17.23 8.89
N ASN A 330 -22.96 17.59 8.39
CA ASN A 330 -22.39 16.96 7.21
C ASN A 330 -21.97 15.52 7.55
N ASP A 331 -21.34 15.33 8.70
CA ASP A 331 -20.96 14.00 9.21
C ASP A 331 -22.17 13.10 9.48
N ARG A 332 -23.31 13.63 9.95
CA ARG A 332 -24.56 12.85 10.07
C ARG A 332 -25.10 12.42 8.71
N THR A 333 -25.07 13.32 7.73
CA THR A 333 -25.49 13.01 6.35
C THR A 333 -24.58 11.94 5.75
N MET A 334 -23.28 12.06 5.96
CA MET A 334 -22.28 11.09 5.53
C MET A 334 -22.52 9.72 6.19
N ALA A 335 -22.77 9.68 7.50
CA ALA A 335 -23.08 8.44 8.20
C ALA A 335 -24.36 7.76 7.67
N TRP A 336 -25.34 8.54 7.22
CA TRP A 336 -26.53 8.00 6.57
C TRP A 336 -26.20 7.46 5.17
N ASN A 337 -25.47 8.21 4.35
CA ASN A 337 -25.04 7.77 3.02
C ASN A 337 -24.21 6.47 3.07
N LEU A 338 -23.36 6.30 4.08
CA LEU A 338 -22.58 5.06 4.27
C LEU A 338 -23.44 3.83 4.57
N ARG A 339 -24.63 4.02 5.16
CA ARG A 339 -25.59 2.92 5.39
C ARG A 339 -26.34 2.52 4.12
N LEU A 340 -26.37 3.40 3.12
CA LEU A 340 -27.01 3.18 1.83
C LEU A 340 -26.06 2.64 0.76
N LEU A 341 -24.76 2.53 1.07
CA LEU A 341 -23.81 1.84 0.19
C LEU A 341 -24.23 0.40 -0.01
N THR A 342 -23.82 -0.17 -1.15
CA THR A 342 -24.10 -1.58 -1.48
C THR A 342 -23.69 -2.46 -0.31
N PRO A 343 -24.59 -3.26 0.26
CA PRO A 343 -24.29 -4.01 1.46
C PRO A 343 -23.30 -5.15 1.12
N LEU A 344 -22.39 -5.40 2.06
CA LEU A 344 -21.28 -6.35 1.88
C LEU A 344 -21.70 -7.76 2.28
N PHE A 345 -20.90 -8.75 1.88
CA PHE A 345 -21.10 -10.16 2.21
C PHE A 345 -22.46 -10.67 1.69
N GLY A 346 -22.82 -10.31 0.46
CA GLY A 346 -23.93 -10.91 -0.30
C GLY A 346 -25.31 -10.59 0.26
N ARG A 347 -25.39 -9.56 1.10
CA ARG A 347 -26.65 -9.00 1.56
C ARG A 347 -27.38 -8.38 0.36
N PRO A 348 -28.71 -8.54 0.25
CA PRO A 348 -29.47 -7.95 -0.83
C PRO A 348 -29.40 -6.42 -0.74
N SER A 349 -29.16 -5.78 -1.88
CA SER A 349 -29.18 -4.32 -2.01
C SER A 349 -30.60 -3.86 -2.32
N GLU A 350 -31.13 -2.91 -1.53
CA GLU A 350 -32.21 -2.06 -2.00
C GLU A 350 -31.53 -1.00 -2.88
N ASN A 351 -31.70 -1.08 -4.21
CA ASN A 351 -30.97 -0.28 -5.19
C ASN A 351 -30.95 1.22 -4.84
N HIS A 352 -29.92 1.65 -4.12
CA HIS A 352 -29.69 3.02 -3.74
C HIS A 352 -28.36 3.44 -4.34
N ASN A 353 -28.44 4.09 -5.50
CA ASN A 353 -27.28 4.69 -6.11
C ASN A 353 -26.90 5.93 -5.31
N THR A 354 -25.89 5.81 -4.46
CA THR A 354 -25.33 6.95 -3.72
C THR A 354 -24.11 7.47 -4.44
N ASN A 355 -23.88 8.79 -4.36
CA ASN A 355 -22.66 9.40 -4.88
C ASN A 355 -21.37 8.88 -4.20
N LEU A 356 -21.49 8.12 -3.11
CA LEU A 356 -20.36 7.51 -2.40
C LEU A 356 -19.90 6.18 -2.99
N GLN A 357 -20.80 5.46 -3.66
CA GLN A 357 -20.48 4.15 -4.24
C GLN A 357 -19.27 4.22 -5.21
N PRO A 358 -19.25 5.12 -6.22
CA PRO A 358 -18.10 5.21 -7.12
C PRO A 358 -16.80 5.62 -6.39
N ILE A 359 -16.91 6.42 -5.32
CA ILE A 359 -15.75 6.85 -4.51
C ILE A 359 -15.16 5.67 -3.74
N GLU A 360 -16.00 4.82 -3.15
CA GLU A 360 -15.54 3.61 -2.48
C GLU A 360 -14.95 2.60 -3.47
N ASP A 361 -15.57 2.44 -4.63
CA ASP A 361 -15.11 1.50 -5.66
C ASP A 361 -13.76 1.91 -6.23
N GLU A 362 -13.56 3.20 -6.55
CA GLU A 362 -12.27 3.73 -6.98
C GLU A 362 -11.19 3.51 -5.91
N ALA A 363 -11.49 3.86 -4.66
CA ALA A 363 -10.54 3.73 -3.57
C ALA A 363 -10.17 2.27 -3.27
N THR A 364 -11.16 1.37 -3.30
CA THR A 364 -10.97 -0.06 -3.03
C THR A 364 -10.18 -0.71 -4.16
N SER A 365 -10.49 -0.37 -5.41
CA SER A 365 -9.75 -0.84 -6.59
C SER A 365 -8.27 -0.46 -6.50
N LEU A 366 -7.96 0.80 -6.20
CA LEU A 366 -6.57 1.23 -6.05
C LEU A 366 -5.86 0.54 -4.88
N LEU A 367 -6.52 0.43 -3.72
CA LEU A 367 -5.91 -0.24 -2.57
C LEU A 367 -5.62 -1.71 -2.87
N LEU A 368 -6.53 -2.44 -3.51
CA LEU A 368 -6.29 -3.82 -3.91
C LEU A 368 -5.14 -3.94 -4.90
N LEU A 369 -5.06 -3.04 -5.88
CA LEU A 369 -3.95 -2.99 -6.83
C LEU A 369 -2.62 -2.75 -6.11
N LEU A 370 -2.56 -1.78 -5.21
CA LEU A 370 -1.35 -1.47 -4.44
C LEU A 370 -0.96 -2.61 -3.50
N ARG A 371 -1.92 -3.29 -2.87
CA ARG A 371 -1.66 -4.48 -2.03
C ARG A 371 -1.13 -5.64 -2.87
N ARG A 372 -1.69 -5.87 -4.06
CA ARG A 372 -1.17 -6.88 -4.99
C ARG A 372 0.25 -6.53 -5.41
N ALA A 373 0.51 -5.29 -5.81
CA ALA A 373 1.85 -4.82 -6.16
C ALA A 373 2.86 -5.01 -5.02
N ALA A 374 2.45 -4.75 -3.77
CA ALA A 374 3.29 -4.90 -2.59
C ALA A 374 3.56 -6.37 -2.21
N ALA A 375 2.64 -7.28 -2.54
CA ALA A 375 2.77 -8.71 -2.26
C ALA A 375 3.61 -9.46 -3.30
N LEU A 376 3.85 -8.89 -4.49
CA LEU A 376 4.65 -9.52 -5.53
C LEU A 376 6.14 -9.56 -5.15
N SER A 377 6.75 -10.72 -5.35
CA SER A 377 8.21 -10.86 -5.24
C SER A 377 8.92 -10.14 -6.40
N PRO A 378 10.19 -9.71 -6.23
CA PRO A 378 10.95 -9.07 -7.30
C PRO A 378 11.03 -9.93 -8.58
N THR A 379 11.10 -11.25 -8.43
CA THR A 379 11.10 -12.20 -9.55
C THR A 379 9.77 -12.22 -10.29
N GLN A 380 8.64 -12.16 -9.57
CA GLN A 380 7.32 -12.12 -10.19
C GLN A 380 7.08 -10.77 -10.88
N THR A 381 7.47 -9.66 -10.25
CA THR A 381 7.39 -8.33 -10.86
C THR A 381 8.19 -8.27 -12.15
N HIS A 382 9.44 -8.75 -12.13
CA HIS A 382 10.27 -8.78 -13.34
C HIS A 382 9.68 -9.68 -14.44
N HIS A 383 9.09 -10.81 -14.07
CA HIS A 383 8.40 -11.68 -15.03
C HIS A 383 7.21 -10.97 -15.69
N LEU A 384 6.37 -10.30 -14.90
CA LEU A 384 5.22 -9.53 -15.40
C LEU A 384 5.65 -8.37 -16.30
N GLU A 385 6.70 -7.64 -15.93
CA GLU A 385 7.26 -6.56 -16.74
C GLU A 385 7.80 -7.09 -18.09
N THR A 386 8.51 -8.22 -18.06
CA THR A 386 9.04 -8.88 -19.25
C THR A 386 7.91 -9.36 -20.16
N LEU A 387 6.88 -9.97 -19.57
CA LEU A 387 5.69 -10.41 -20.31
C LEU A 387 4.97 -9.23 -20.97
N ALA A 388 4.81 -8.11 -20.26
CA ALA A 388 4.21 -6.89 -20.81
C ALA A 388 5.06 -6.23 -21.89
N ALA A 389 6.39 -6.28 -21.79
CA ALA A 389 7.26 -5.83 -22.86
C ALA A 389 7.13 -6.71 -24.11
N ASN A 390 7.12 -8.04 -23.93
CA ASN A 390 6.95 -8.99 -25.03
C ASN A 390 5.59 -8.86 -25.71
N TYR A 391 4.52 -8.69 -24.93
CA TYR A 391 3.17 -8.50 -25.45
C TYR A 391 3.06 -7.23 -26.29
N ARG A 392 3.64 -6.11 -25.83
CA ARG A 392 3.68 -4.87 -26.62
C ARG A 392 4.48 -5.01 -27.89
N SER A 393 5.66 -5.64 -27.82
CA SER A 393 6.45 -5.93 -29.03
C SER A 393 5.70 -6.79 -30.04
N MET A 394 4.89 -7.74 -29.56
CA MET A 394 4.01 -8.54 -30.41
C MET A 394 2.91 -7.68 -31.05
N GLU A 395 2.23 -6.82 -30.29
CA GLU A 395 1.21 -5.90 -30.83
C GLU A 395 1.80 -4.97 -31.89
N ASP A 396 2.97 -4.38 -31.64
CA ASP A 396 3.67 -3.50 -32.57
C ASP A 396 4.04 -4.25 -33.87
N GLU A 397 4.66 -5.44 -33.77
CA GLU A 397 5.02 -6.25 -34.94
C GLU A 397 3.78 -6.66 -35.77
N LEU A 398 2.67 -7.01 -35.11
CA LEU A 398 1.42 -7.37 -35.79
C LEU A 398 0.76 -6.16 -36.45
N HIS A 399 0.80 -4.97 -35.83
CA HIS A 399 0.30 -3.75 -36.42
C HIS A 399 1.12 -3.33 -37.66
N GLU A 400 2.45 -3.46 -37.60
CA GLU A 400 3.32 -3.19 -38.74
C GLU A 400 3.04 -4.15 -39.91
N LEU A 401 2.80 -5.43 -39.62
CA LEU A 401 2.41 -6.41 -40.63
C LEU A 401 1.05 -6.09 -41.27
N ASP A 402 0.06 -5.68 -40.47
CA ASP A 402 -1.27 -5.28 -40.94
C ASP A 402 -1.19 -4.05 -41.84
N ASN A 403 -0.37 -3.07 -41.48
CA ASN A 403 -0.11 -1.89 -42.32
C ASN A 403 0.55 -2.28 -43.65
N ALA A 404 1.60 -3.11 -43.63
CA ALA A 404 2.30 -3.55 -44.85
C ALA A 404 1.38 -4.37 -45.78
N PHE A 405 0.52 -5.20 -45.19
CA PHE A 405 -0.48 -5.95 -45.95
C PHE A 405 -1.59 -5.05 -46.51
N GLY A 406 -2.03 -4.05 -45.75
CA GLY A 406 -2.97 -3.03 -46.21
C GLY A 406 -2.46 -2.26 -47.42
N GLU A 407 -1.18 -1.89 -47.41
CA GLU A 407 -0.48 -1.28 -48.54
C GLU A 407 -0.41 -2.22 -49.75
N PHE A 408 0.01 -3.48 -49.54
CA PHE A 408 0.01 -4.51 -50.58
C PHE A 408 -1.37 -4.66 -51.25
N LYS A 409 -2.43 -4.70 -50.42
CA LYS A 409 -3.80 -4.80 -50.89
C LYS A 409 -4.22 -3.58 -51.71
N ALA A 410 -3.76 -2.37 -51.36
CA ALA A 410 -4.08 -1.15 -52.09
C ALA A 410 -3.60 -1.22 -53.55
N TYR A 411 -2.40 -1.75 -53.81
CA TYR A 411 -1.89 -1.97 -55.17
C TYR A 411 -2.72 -2.99 -55.96
N MET A 412 -3.29 -3.99 -55.29
CA MET A 412 -4.08 -5.07 -55.93
C MET A 412 -5.58 -4.74 -56.05
N SER A 413 -6.01 -3.59 -55.54
CA SER A 413 -7.43 -3.19 -55.50
C SER A 413 -7.87 -2.61 -56.84
N LEU A 414 -8.24 -3.48 -57.80
CA LEU A 414 -8.92 -3.07 -59.03
C LEU A 414 -10.41 -2.77 -58.77
N PRO A 415 -11.04 -1.82 -59.49
CA PRO A 415 -12.48 -1.61 -59.39
C PRO A 415 -13.23 -2.89 -59.82
N GLY A 416 -13.84 -3.58 -58.84
CA GLY A 416 -14.60 -4.81 -59.06
C GLY A 416 -14.00 -6.08 -58.43
N PHE A 417 -12.77 -6.03 -57.91
CA PHE A 417 -12.12 -7.15 -57.21
C PHE A 417 -11.74 -6.73 -55.78
N GLN A 418 -12.60 -7.03 -54.81
CA GLN A 418 -12.28 -6.86 -53.39
C GLN A 418 -11.86 -8.19 -52.79
N MET A 419 -10.55 -8.44 -52.70
CA MET A 419 -10.01 -9.53 -51.89
C MET A 419 -10.09 -9.16 -50.41
N ASN A 420 -11.09 -9.69 -49.69
CA ASN A 420 -11.17 -9.56 -48.23
C ASN A 420 -10.37 -10.67 -47.57
N ILE A 421 -9.05 -10.55 -47.59
CA ILE A 421 -8.21 -11.32 -46.66
C ILE A 421 -8.29 -10.59 -45.33
N LEU A 422 -9.11 -11.12 -44.43
CA LEU A 422 -9.18 -10.67 -43.04
C LEU A 422 -7.90 -11.14 -42.35
N LEU A 423 -6.98 -10.22 -42.05
CA LEU A 423 -5.98 -10.48 -41.02
C LEU A 423 -6.73 -10.81 -39.71
N PRO A 424 -6.19 -11.71 -38.87
CA PRO A 424 -6.92 -12.18 -37.71
C PRO A 424 -7.40 -11.00 -36.86
N ALA A 425 -8.68 -11.02 -36.51
CA ALA A 425 -9.35 -10.10 -35.58
C ALA A 425 -8.77 -10.13 -34.14
N MET A 426 -7.50 -10.53 -33.98
CA MET A 426 -6.75 -10.53 -32.73
C MET A 426 -6.43 -9.11 -32.26
N ILE A 427 -6.17 -8.17 -33.18
CA ILE A 427 -5.90 -6.76 -32.84
C ILE A 427 -7.20 -6.04 -32.45
N SER A 428 -8.31 -6.31 -33.16
CA SER A 428 -9.56 -5.56 -32.98
C SER A 428 -10.45 -6.04 -31.83
N ASN A 429 -10.18 -7.22 -31.24
CA ASN A 429 -10.92 -7.78 -30.09
C ASN A 429 -10.10 -7.76 -28.79
N ALA A 430 -8.98 -7.04 -28.75
CA ALA A 430 -8.26 -6.82 -27.50
C ALA A 430 -9.13 -5.94 -26.59
N ASP A 431 -9.84 -6.58 -25.65
CA ASP A 431 -10.29 -5.94 -24.42
C ASP A 431 -9.15 -5.01 -23.95
N HIS A 432 -9.43 -3.74 -23.66
CA HIS A 432 -8.41 -2.73 -23.36
C HIS A 432 -7.45 -3.24 -22.28
N VAL A 433 -6.28 -3.75 -22.68
CA VAL A 433 -5.34 -4.41 -21.77
C VAL A 433 -4.70 -3.32 -20.91
N PRO A 434 -4.84 -3.35 -19.57
CA PRO A 434 -4.22 -2.36 -18.72
C PRO A 434 -2.71 -2.31 -18.95
N ARG A 435 -2.11 -1.13 -19.09
CA ARG A 435 -0.66 -1.03 -19.35
C ARG A 435 0.18 -1.52 -18.17
N ASN A 436 -0.32 -1.35 -16.95
CA ASN A 436 0.29 -1.88 -15.74
C ASN A 436 0.00 -3.39 -15.60
N PRO A 437 1.02 -4.28 -15.69
CA PRO A 437 0.79 -5.71 -15.66
C PRO A 437 0.36 -6.26 -14.30
N VAL A 438 0.54 -5.48 -13.22
CA VAL A 438 0.02 -5.85 -11.91
C VAL A 438 -1.51 -5.75 -11.85
N ALA A 439 -2.12 -4.94 -12.74
CA ALA A 439 -3.57 -4.81 -12.84
C ALA A 439 -4.22 -5.96 -13.63
N TRP A 440 -3.45 -6.81 -14.31
CA TRP A 440 -4.00 -7.90 -15.11
C TRP A 440 -4.68 -8.95 -14.24
N SER A 441 -5.94 -9.27 -14.52
CA SER A 441 -6.57 -10.44 -13.89
C SER A 441 -5.75 -11.70 -14.21
N ASP A 442 -5.84 -12.72 -13.36
CA ASP A 442 -5.10 -13.97 -13.62
C ASP A 442 -5.53 -14.62 -14.95
N GLU A 443 -6.81 -14.49 -15.31
CA GLU A 443 -7.34 -14.93 -16.62
C GLU A 443 -6.74 -14.15 -17.78
N LEU A 444 -6.64 -12.81 -17.67
CA LEU A 444 -6.03 -11.96 -18.69
C LEU A 444 -4.54 -12.27 -18.83
N ARG A 445 -3.83 -12.46 -17.71
CA ARG A 445 -2.41 -12.82 -17.72
C ARG A 445 -2.19 -14.14 -18.47
N VAL A 446 -2.94 -15.19 -18.14
CA VAL A 446 -2.83 -16.49 -18.82
C VAL A 446 -3.14 -16.39 -20.31
N ARG A 447 -4.12 -15.56 -20.69
CA ARG A 447 -4.42 -15.28 -22.10
C ARG A 447 -3.23 -14.62 -22.82
N ILE A 448 -2.63 -13.59 -22.19
CA ILE A 448 -1.46 -12.88 -22.71
C ILE A 448 -0.25 -13.81 -22.82
N GLU A 449 0.03 -14.63 -21.81
CA GLU A 449 1.10 -15.64 -21.83
C GLU A 449 0.96 -16.56 -23.04
N CYS A 450 -0.23 -17.11 -23.26
CA CYS A 450 -0.52 -17.98 -24.41
C CYS A 450 -0.32 -17.27 -25.76
N HIS A 451 -0.73 -16.01 -25.87
CA HIS A 451 -0.53 -15.22 -27.10
C HIS A 451 0.96 -14.94 -27.37
N VAL A 452 1.70 -14.53 -26.35
CA VAL A 452 3.14 -14.25 -26.46
C VAL A 452 3.91 -15.53 -26.79
N GLU A 453 3.62 -16.66 -26.15
CA GLU A 453 4.25 -17.95 -26.45
C GLU A 453 4.01 -18.36 -27.91
N ARG A 454 2.76 -18.24 -28.37
CA ARG A 454 2.42 -18.53 -29.76
C ARG A 454 3.16 -17.62 -30.73
N TRP A 455 3.15 -16.31 -30.51
CA TRP A 455 3.87 -15.36 -31.34
C TRP A 455 5.37 -15.65 -31.36
N GLN A 456 6.00 -15.89 -30.21
CA GLN A 456 7.43 -16.24 -30.14
C GLN A 456 7.75 -17.51 -30.95
N SER A 457 6.89 -18.53 -30.88
CA SER A 457 7.07 -19.75 -31.68
C SER A 457 6.94 -19.53 -33.19
N GLN A 458 6.16 -18.52 -33.61
CA GLN A 458 5.86 -18.20 -35.01
C GLN A 458 6.71 -17.05 -35.56
N ARG A 459 7.51 -16.39 -34.71
CA ARG A 459 8.21 -15.13 -35.03
C ARG A 459 9.05 -15.19 -36.30
N ARG A 460 9.77 -16.30 -36.53
CA ARG A 460 10.57 -16.48 -37.77
C ARG A 460 9.71 -16.49 -39.04
N VAL A 461 8.52 -17.08 -38.96
CA VAL A 461 7.59 -17.14 -40.09
C VAL A 461 6.98 -15.77 -40.34
N VAL A 462 6.57 -15.08 -39.28
CA VAL A 462 6.05 -13.70 -39.36
C VAL A 462 7.08 -12.77 -40.01
N GLU A 463 8.34 -12.88 -39.62
CA GLU A 463 9.44 -12.09 -40.21
C GLU A 463 9.63 -12.38 -41.71
N GLN A 464 9.57 -13.65 -42.12
CA GLN A 464 9.64 -14.02 -43.53
C GLN A 464 8.49 -13.45 -44.35
N VAL A 465 7.26 -13.50 -43.80
CA VAL A 465 6.08 -12.91 -44.46
C VAL A 465 6.22 -11.40 -44.57
N ARG A 466 6.71 -10.73 -43.51
CA ARG A 466 6.98 -9.29 -43.52
C ARG A 466 7.98 -8.91 -44.60
N MET A 467 9.10 -9.62 -44.70
CA MET A 467 10.13 -9.39 -45.72
C MET A 467 9.57 -9.58 -47.14
N LEU A 468 8.73 -10.60 -47.34
CA LEU A 468 8.08 -10.85 -48.63
C LEU A 468 7.09 -9.74 -49.00
N LEU A 469 6.29 -9.26 -48.05
CA LEU A 469 5.36 -8.16 -48.27
C LEU A 469 6.10 -6.86 -48.58
N ALA A 470 7.17 -6.55 -47.83
CA ALA A 470 7.99 -5.37 -48.07
C ALA A 470 8.61 -5.38 -49.48
N ALA A 471 9.22 -6.50 -49.88
CA ALA A 471 9.79 -6.64 -51.23
C ALA A 471 8.71 -6.58 -52.33
N SER A 472 7.50 -7.10 -52.05
CA SER A 472 6.38 -7.03 -52.99
C SER A 472 5.86 -5.60 -53.15
N ASN A 473 5.73 -4.86 -52.05
CA ASN A 473 5.33 -3.45 -52.08
C ASN A 473 6.37 -2.61 -52.83
N GLU A 474 7.67 -2.85 -52.60
CA GLU A 474 8.74 -2.16 -53.34
C GLU A 474 8.68 -2.44 -54.85
N ALA A 475 8.45 -3.70 -55.25
CA ALA A 475 8.31 -4.06 -56.66
C ALA A 475 7.07 -3.46 -57.33
N MET A 476 5.95 -3.33 -56.60
CA MET A 476 4.71 -2.75 -57.11
C MET A 476 4.67 -1.22 -57.04
N ALA A 477 5.54 -0.60 -56.24
CA ALA A 477 5.68 0.86 -56.16
C ALA A 477 6.47 1.46 -57.34
N VAL A 478 7.03 0.61 -58.21
CA VAL A 478 7.75 1.01 -59.41
C VAL A 478 6.79 1.74 -60.36
N PRO A 479 7.08 2.99 -60.79
CA PRO A 479 6.20 3.75 -61.69
C PRO A 479 6.00 3.04 -63.03
N ASP A 480 4.79 3.12 -63.59
CA ASP A 480 4.45 2.49 -64.89
C ASP A 480 5.39 2.92 -66.04
N ASP A 481 5.98 4.12 -65.95
CA ASP A 481 6.87 4.70 -66.96
C ASP A 481 8.32 4.15 -66.93
N SER A 482 8.66 3.31 -65.95
CA SER A 482 10.03 2.82 -65.73
C SER A 482 10.51 1.76 -66.74
N PHE A 483 9.59 1.18 -67.52
CA PHE A 483 9.92 0.24 -68.59
C PHE A 483 9.89 0.86 -70.00
N ASP A 484 9.43 2.10 -70.13
CA ASP A 484 9.31 2.81 -71.41
C ASP A 484 10.62 3.53 -71.82
N GLU A 485 11.62 3.62 -70.93
CA GLU A 485 12.95 4.19 -71.24
C GLU A 485 13.98 3.16 -71.73
N LEU A 486 13.57 1.94 -72.08
CA LEU A 486 14.43 1.03 -72.84
C LEU A 486 14.33 1.37 -74.32
N ASP A 487 15.17 2.31 -74.76
CA ASP A 487 15.42 2.65 -76.16
C ASP A 487 15.43 1.40 -77.04
N SER A 488 14.44 1.32 -77.93
CA SER A 488 14.37 0.30 -78.97
C SER A 488 15.49 0.55 -80.00
N GLU A 489 16.68 -0.02 -79.76
CA GLU A 489 17.64 -0.25 -80.84
C GLU A 489 17.23 -1.51 -81.62
N PHE A 490 16.25 -1.39 -82.52
CA PHE A 490 16.08 -2.27 -83.69
C PHE A 490 15.49 -1.52 -84.88
#